data_AF-A0A819YVC8-F1
#
_entry.id   AF-A0A819YVC8-F1
#
_cell.length_a   1.000
_cell.length_b   1.000
_cell.length_c   1.000
_cell.angle_alpha   90.00
_cell.angle_beta   90.00
_cell.angle_gamma   90.00
#
_symmetry.space_group_name_H-M   'P 1'
#
loop_
_entity.id
_entity.type
_entity.pdbx_description
1 polymer ?
#
loop_
_entity_poly.entity_id
_entity_poly.type
_entity_poly.pdbx_seq_one_letter_code
_entity_poly.pdbx_strand_id
1 'polypeptide(L)' 'SDNDEDSFNEYYEDMPWLALDYQERTKKSELGGKYNVHGIPKLILLDGDSGDVICTEARNKIQFDDTEGENFPWKSS' A
#
# COMPACT_ATOMS: atom_id res chain seq x y z
N SER A 1 3.90 12.52 0.58
CA SER A 1 4.47 12.05 -0.69
C SER A 1 5.83 12.66 -0.80
N ASP A 2 6.82 11.86 -1.19
CA ASP A 2 8.15 12.36 -1.51
C ASP A 2 8.06 13.24 -2.76
N ASN A 3 8.68 14.41 -2.68
CA ASN A 3 8.62 15.44 -3.71
C ASN A 3 9.81 15.37 -4.66
N ASP A 4 10.88 14.69 -4.25
CA ASP A 4 12.12 14.45 -4.98
C ASP A 4 12.60 13.00 -4.76
N GLU A 5 13.54 12.58 -5.62
CA GLU A 5 14.07 11.20 -5.65
C GLU A 5 14.94 10.89 -4.43
N ASP A 6 15.70 11.87 -3.94
CA ASP A 6 16.57 11.72 -2.77
C ASP A 6 15.74 11.42 -1.51
N SER A 7 14.66 12.18 -1.29
CA SER A 7 13.73 11.95 -0.17
C SER A 7 13.03 10.59 -0.26
N PHE A 8 12.71 10.13 -1.47
CA PHE A 8 12.14 8.80 -1.68
C PHE A 8 13.15 7.71 -1.32
N ASN A 9 14.40 7.84 -1.77
CA ASN A 9 15.45 6.87 -1.51
C ASN A 9 15.74 6.77 0.00
N GLU A 10 15.93 7.90 0.68
CA GLU A 10 16.15 7.95 2.14
C GLU A 10 15.01 7.27 2.90
N TYR A 11 13.75 7.54 2.54
CA TYR A 11 12.60 6.92 3.18
C TYR A 11 12.46 5.42 2.87
N TYR A 12 12.88 4.99 1.69
CA TYR A 12 12.78 3.61 1.23
C TYR A 12 13.92 2.71 1.76
N GLU A 13 15.07 3.28 2.12
CA GLU A 13 16.25 2.52 2.60
C GLU A 13 15.94 1.56 3.76
N ASP A 14 15.02 1.95 4.65
CA ASP A 14 14.60 1.14 5.80
C ASP A 14 13.44 0.16 5.51
N MET A 15 12.94 0.13 4.27
CA MET A 15 11.77 -0.69 3.91
C MET A 15 12.18 -2.05 3.34
N PRO A 16 11.82 -3.18 3.99
CA PRO A 16 12.23 -4.52 3.53
C PRO A 16 11.39 -5.06 2.35
N TRP A 17 10.54 -4.22 1.76
CA TRP A 17 9.63 -4.59 0.68
C TRP A 17 9.94 -3.81 -0.60
N LEU A 18 9.29 -4.17 -1.70
CA LEU A 18 9.47 -3.53 -2.99
C LEU A 18 8.81 -2.15 -3.04
N ALA A 19 9.39 -1.25 -3.83
CA ALA A 19 8.75 -0.01 -4.25
C ALA A 19 8.66 0.07 -5.77
N LEU A 20 7.72 0.89 -6.24
CA LEU A 20 7.70 1.34 -7.61
C LEU A 20 8.84 2.36 -7.81
N ASP A 21 9.57 2.25 -8.92
CA ASP A 21 10.62 3.21 -9.28
C ASP A 21 10.11 4.65 -9.19
N TYR A 22 10.93 5.55 -8.64
CA TYR A 22 10.53 6.93 -8.39
C TYR A 22 10.01 7.64 -9.66
N GLN A 23 10.57 7.30 -10.83
CA GLN A 23 10.23 7.87 -12.13
C GLN A 23 8.82 7.49 -12.62
N GLU A 24 8.22 6.40 -12.12
CA GLU A 24 6.92 5.89 -12.53
C GLU A 24 5.74 6.68 -11.90
N ARG A 25 5.82 8.01 -11.91
CA ARG A 25 4.86 8.93 -11.28
C ARG A 25 3.44 8.81 -11.85
N THR A 26 3.33 8.55 -13.15
CA THR A 26 2.04 8.32 -13.83
C THR A 26 1.35 7.09 -13.26
N LYS A 27 2.06 5.96 -13.18
CA LYS A 27 1.54 4.70 -12.66
C LYS A 27 1.16 4.80 -11.18
N LYS A 28 1.98 5.49 -10.38
CA LYS A 28 1.62 5.86 -9.00
C LYS A 28 0.28 6.59 -8.94
N SER A 29 0.06 7.58 -9.81
CA SER A 29 -1.20 8.33 -9.85
C SER A 29 -2.39 7.49 -10.32
N GLU A 30 -2.19 6.64 -11.32
CA GLU A 30 -3.22 5.71 -11.81
C GLU A 30 -3.66 4.73 -10.72
N LEU A 31 -2.71 4.16 -9.97
CA LEU A 31 -2.99 3.29 -8.84
C LEU A 31 -3.74 4.04 -7.73
N GLY A 32 -3.32 5.28 -7.42
CA GLY A 32 -4.00 6.14 -6.46
C GLY A 32 -5.47 6.39 -6.84
N GLY A 33 -5.74 6.65 -8.12
CA GLY A 33 -7.10 6.82 -8.64
C GLY A 33 -7.90 5.51 -8.64
N LYS A 34 -7.31 4.42 -9.15
CA LYS A 34 -7.95 3.09 -9.25
C LYS A 34 -8.46 2.60 -7.90
N TYR A 35 -7.68 2.83 -6.85
CA TYR A 35 -8.00 2.36 -5.50
C TYR A 35 -8.50 3.45 -4.55
N ASN A 36 -8.88 4.60 -5.11
CA ASN A 36 -9.48 5.72 -4.37
C ASN A 36 -8.65 6.17 -3.14
N VAL A 37 -7.34 6.28 -3.30
CA VAL A 37 -6.42 6.70 -2.24
C VAL A 37 -6.49 8.22 -2.09
N HIS A 38 -7.10 8.70 -1.01
CA HIS A 38 -7.25 10.14 -0.72
C HIS A 38 -6.35 10.65 0.41
N GLY A 39 -5.69 9.75 1.13
CA GLY A 39 -4.82 10.09 2.26
C GLY A 39 -3.82 8.97 2.54
N ILE A 40 -2.76 9.32 3.26
CA ILE A 40 -1.70 8.41 3.69
C ILE A 40 -1.59 8.40 5.22
N PRO A 41 -1.17 7.28 5.84
CA PRO A 41 -0.82 6.00 5.21
C PRO A 41 -2.05 5.19 4.77
N LYS A 42 -1.95 4.49 3.63
CA LYS A 42 -2.97 3.55 3.11
C LYS A 42 -2.28 2.26 2.68
N LEU A 43 -2.88 1.13 3.02
CA LEU A 43 -2.42 -0.21 2.62
C LEU A 43 -3.62 -0.96 2.05
N ILE A 44 -3.46 -1.50 0.84
CA ILE A 44 -4.49 -2.23 0.11
C ILE A 44 -3.93 -3.60 -0.24
N LEU A 45 -4.68 -4.63 0.14
CA LEU A 45 -4.32 -6.01 -0.13
C LEU A 45 -5.02 -6.49 -1.39
N LEU A 46 -4.24 -7.08 -2.29
CA LEU A 46 -4.69 -7.64 -3.56
C LEU A 46 -4.37 -9.13 -3.62
N ASP A 47 -5.14 -9.88 -4.38
CA ASP A 47 -4.78 -11.22 -4.80
C ASP A 47 -3.66 -11.15 -5.85
N GLY A 48 -2.62 -11.97 -5.68
CA GLY A 48 -1.43 -11.94 -6.54
C GLY A 48 -1.66 -12.51 -7.94
N ASP A 49 -2.62 -13.43 -8.09
CA ASP A 49 -2.88 -14.11 -9.36
C ASP A 49 -3.98 -13.40 -10.14
N SER A 50 -5.10 -13.03 -9.49
CA SER A 50 -6.23 -12.37 -10.16
C SER A 50 -6.12 -10.85 -10.19
N GLY A 51 -5.39 -10.24 -9.25
CA GLY A 51 -5.34 -8.79 -9.06
C GLY A 51 -6.60 -8.21 -8.38
N ASP A 52 -7.49 -9.08 -7.87
CA ASP A 52 -8.70 -8.67 -7.18
C ASP A 52 -8.39 -8.01 -5.83
N VAL A 53 -9.24 -7.09 -5.40
CA VAL A 53 -9.10 -6.43 -4.10
C VAL A 53 -9.58 -7.36 -2.99
N ILE A 54 -8.69 -7.67 -2.05
CA ILE A 54 -9.01 -8.46 -0.85
C ILE A 54 -9.46 -7.55 0.29
N CYS A 55 -8.69 -6.49 0.57
CA CYS A 55 -8.95 -5.60 1.71
C CYS A 55 -8.42 -4.19 1.45
N THR A 56 -9.26 -3.15 1.61
CA THR A 56 -8.84 -1.75 1.49
C THR A 56 -8.47 -1.10 2.82
N GLU A 57 -8.73 -1.78 3.94
CA GLU A 57 -8.56 -1.27 5.31
C GLU A 57 -7.42 -1.98 6.07
N ALA A 58 -6.52 -2.65 5.35
CA ALA A 58 -5.43 -3.44 5.93
C ALA A 58 -4.55 -2.64 6.89
N ARG A 59 -4.35 -1.33 6.63
CA ARG A 59 -3.65 -0.43 7.56
C ARG A 59 -4.29 -0.42 8.95
N ASN A 60 -5.62 -0.32 9.03
CA ASN A 60 -6.34 -0.29 10.30
C ASN A 60 -6.36 -1.67 10.96
N LYS A 61 -6.43 -2.73 10.15
CA LYS A 61 -6.34 -4.12 10.66
C LYS A 61 -5.03 -4.35 11.40
N ILE A 62 -3.90 -4.02 10.78
CA ILE A 62 -2.57 -4.20 11.36
C ILE A 62 -2.38 -3.30 12.58
N GLN A 63 -2.86 -2.05 12.54
CA GLN A 63 -2.58 -1.10 13.60
C GLN A 63 -3.47 -1.24 14.83
N PHE A 64 -4.73 -1.67 14.67
CA PHE A 64 -5.73 -1.57 15.74
C PHE A 64 -6.56 -2.85 15.94
N ASP A 65 -7.03 -3.50 14.87
CA ASP A 65 -8.03 -4.56 15.01
C ASP A 65 -7.43 -5.95 15.25
N ASP A 66 -6.28 -6.25 14.63
CA ASP A 66 -5.68 -7.57 14.57
C ASP A 66 -4.15 -7.45 14.45
N THR A 67 -3.51 -6.97 15.53
CA THR A 67 -2.07 -6.66 15.55
C THR A 67 -1.18 -7.89 15.36
N GLU A 68 -1.69 -9.07 15.72
CA GLU A 68 -1.00 -10.36 15.56
C GLU A 68 -1.32 -11.03 14.21
N GLY A 69 -2.29 -10.50 13.45
CA GLY A 69 -2.65 -10.98 12.12
C GLY A 69 -3.38 -12.33 12.10
N GLU A 70 -4.08 -12.70 13.17
CA GLU A 70 -4.76 -14.00 13.29
C GLU A 70 -5.87 -14.20 12.24
N ASN A 71 -6.43 -13.10 11.74
CA ASN A 71 -7.53 -13.08 10.78
C ASN A 71 -7.10 -12.63 9.37
N PHE A 72 -5.79 -12.51 9.12
CA PHE A 72 -5.27 -12.27 7.78
C PHE A 72 -5.79 -13.35 6.80
N PRO A 73 -6.23 -13.01 5.57
CA PRO A 73 -6.02 -11.74 4.85
C PRO A 73 -7.17 -10.73 4.98
N TRP A 74 -8.03 -10.84 6.00
CA TRP A 74 -9.14 -9.91 6.26
C TRP A 74 -10.04 -9.69 5.03
N LYS A 75 -10.41 -10.80 4.36
CA LYS A 75 -11.35 -10.77 3.24
C LYS A 75 -12.63 -10.07 3.68
N SER A 76 -13.10 -9.12 2.87
CA SER A 76 -14.45 -8.57 3.05
C SER A 76 -15.46 -9.71 3.04
N SER A 77 -16.21 -9.84 4.13
CA SER A 77 -17.35 -10.75 4.26
C SER A 77 -18.53 -10.31 3.38
#